data_AF-A0A1I3ZAP2-F1
#
_entry.id   AF-A0A1I3ZAP2-F1
#
_cell.length_a   1.000
_cell.length_b   1.000
_cell.length_c   1.000
_cell.angle_alpha   90.00
_cell.angle_beta   90.00
_cell.angle_gamma   90.00
#
_symmetry.space_group_name_H-M   'P 1'
#
loop_
_entity.id
_entity.type
_entity.pdbx_description
1 polymer ?
#
loop_
_entity_poly.entity_id
_entity_poly.type
_entity_poly.pdbx_seq_one_letter_code
_entity_poly.pdbx_strand_id
1 'polypeptide(L)'
;MPEPSASDRRKAAALKDEVASTLLIDCVELGHDVWFKCQYCGMERTWGRREMLGSKLRVRLAWPLDRIQRAVVCPIRGCGGPMPIIRLMQGGYQDGFDRADATRRRAWLIEALLDAGIMPADVGLAWTPAER
;
A
#
# COMPACT_ATOMS: atom_id res chain seq x y z
N MET A 1 22.84 -21.33 -9.87
CA MET A 1 21.66 -20.70 -10.47
C MET A 1 22.11 -19.41 -11.15
N PRO A 2 21.86 -19.21 -12.45
CA PRO A 2 22.22 -17.96 -13.13
C PRO A 2 21.42 -16.78 -12.53
N GLU A 3 22.04 -15.59 -12.54
CA GLU A 3 21.36 -14.37 -12.13
C GLU A 3 20.20 -14.07 -13.11
N PRO A 4 18.99 -13.69 -12.63
CA PRO A 4 17.87 -13.36 -13.50
C PRO A 4 18.24 -12.27 -14.50
N SER A 5 17.80 -12.40 -15.76
CA SER A 5 18.04 -11.36 -16.76
C SER A 5 17.26 -10.08 -16.40
N ALA A 6 17.66 -8.93 -16.97
CA ALA A 6 16.91 -7.68 -16.83
C ALA A 6 15.46 -7.82 -17.36
N SER A 7 15.22 -8.68 -18.35
CA SER A 7 13.88 -8.97 -18.86
C SER A 7 13.04 -9.74 -17.84
N ASP A 8 13.62 -10.76 -17.19
CA ASP A 8 12.93 -11.55 -16.17
C ASP A 8 12.57 -10.70 -14.97
N ARG A 9 13.47 -9.79 -14.57
CA ARG A 9 13.19 -8.80 -13.52
C ARG A 9 11.99 -7.90 -13.87
N ARG A 10 11.94 -7.36 -15.09
CA ARG A 10 10.79 -6.55 -15.51
C ARG A 10 9.48 -7.34 -15.47
N LYS A 11 9.49 -8.60 -15.92
CA LYS A 11 8.31 -9.47 -15.89
C LYS A 11 7.89 -9.78 -14.44
N ALA A 12 8.83 -10.06 -13.55
CA ALA A 12 8.54 -10.36 -12.16
C ALA A 12 7.95 -9.17 -11.39
N ALA A 13 8.37 -7.95 -11.72
CA ALA A 13 7.84 -6.72 -11.14
C ALA A 13 6.57 -6.21 -11.82
N ALA A 14 6.11 -6.82 -12.91
CA ALA A 14 4.89 -6.39 -13.58
C ALA A 14 3.68 -6.58 -12.65
N LEU A 15 2.95 -5.51 -12.38
CA LEU A 15 1.70 -5.55 -11.64
C LEU A 15 0.56 -5.90 -12.59
N LYS A 16 -0.47 -6.57 -12.06
CA LYS A 16 -1.76 -6.67 -12.74
C LYS A 16 -2.41 -5.28 -12.76
N ASP A 17 -3.16 -4.95 -13.81
CA ASP A 17 -3.74 -3.62 -13.99
C ASP A 17 -4.63 -3.17 -12.82
N GLU A 18 -5.40 -4.10 -12.24
CA GLU A 18 -6.23 -3.86 -11.05
C GLU A 18 -5.36 -3.46 -9.84
N VAL A 19 -4.26 -4.17 -9.61
CA VAL A 19 -3.33 -3.87 -8.51
C VAL A 19 -2.57 -2.58 -8.79
N ALA A 20 -2.17 -2.35 -10.03
CA ALA A 20 -1.42 -1.16 -10.44
C ALA A 20 -2.21 0.13 -10.14
N SER A 21 -3.52 0.13 -10.43
CA SER A 21 -4.41 1.28 -10.25
C SER A 21 -4.96 1.44 -8.83
N THR A 22 -4.85 0.43 -7.97
CA THR A 22 -5.27 0.49 -6.56
C THR A 22 -4.49 1.58 -5.82
N LEU A 23 -5.19 2.46 -5.07
CA LEU A 23 -4.51 3.45 -4.24
C LEU A 23 -4.01 2.82 -2.94
N LEU A 24 -2.96 3.39 -2.37
CA LEU A 24 -2.46 2.94 -1.07
C LEU A 24 -3.51 3.12 0.03
N ILE A 25 -4.33 4.16 -0.05
CA ILE A 25 -5.44 4.38 0.88
C ILE A 25 -6.52 3.30 0.77
N ASP A 26 -6.80 2.81 -0.44
CA ASP A 26 -7.76 1.71 -0.65
C ASP A 26 -7.24 0.41 -0.04
N CYS A 27 -5.91 0.21 -0.02
CA CYS A 27 -5.31 -0.93 0.69
C CYS A 27 -5.60 -0.85 2.19
N VAL A 28 -5.58 0.34 2.77
CA VAL A 28 -5.97 0.55 4.18
C VAL A 28 -7.47 0.29 4.36
N GLU A 29 -8.32 0.85 3.49
CA GLU A 29 -9.79 0.69 3.54
C GLU A 29 -10.22 -0.77 3.47
N LEU A 30 -9.64 -1.53 2.54
CA LEU A 30 -9.97 -2.92 2.25
C LEU A 30 -9.27 -3.92 3.19
N GLY A 31 -8.36 -3.43 4.05
CA GLY A 31 -7.57 -4.27 4.94
C GLY A 31 -6.59 -5.17 4.19
N HIS A 32 -6.00 -4.65 3.11
CA HIS A 32 -4.89 -5.29 2.41
C HIS A 32 -3.55 -4.88 3.01
N ASP A 33 -2.65 -5.85 3.13
CA ASP A 33 -1.25 -5.59 3.42
C ASP A 33 -0.46 -5.55 2.11
N VAL A 34 0.47 -4.60 1.99
CA VAL A 34 1.31 -4.46 0.79
C VAL A 34 2.62 -5.19 1.03
N TRP A 35 2.76 -6.40 0.50
CA TRP A 35 4.01 -7.13 0.52
C TRP A 35 4.92 -6.64 -0.62
N PHE A 36 6.20 -6.43 -0.32
CA PHE A 36 7.19 -6.10 -1.32
C PHE A 36 8.47 -6.92 -1.18
N LYS A 37 9.11 -7.22 -2.31
CA LYS A 37 10.37 -7.96 -2.42
C LYS A 37 11.37 -7.26 -3.34
N CYS A 38 12.59 -7.06 -2.86
CA CYS A 38 13.68 -6.55 -3.67
C CYS A 38 14.14 -7.62 -4.68
N GLN A 39 14.23 -7.22 -5.95
CA GLN A 39 14.67 -8.10 -7.04
C GLN A 39 16.17 -8.42 -7.04
N TYR A 40 16.96 -7.67 -6.26
CA TYR A 40 18.42 -7.73 -6.27
C TYR A 40 18.97 -8.47 -5.05
N CYS A 41 18.63 -8.01 -3.84
CA CYS A 41 19.09 -8.65 -2.60
C CYS A 41 18.08 -9.62 -1.98
N GLY A 42 16.88 -9.73 -2.56
CA GLY A 42 15.84 -10.63 -2.05
C GLY A 42 15.18 -10.20 -0.74
N MET A 43 15.51 -9.02 -0.19
CA MET A 43 14.87 -8.52 1.02
C MET A 43 13.37 -8.37 0.82
N GLU A 44 12.61 -8.85 1.79
CA GLU A 44 11.15 -8.79 1.82
C GLU A 44 10.68 -7.99 3.03
N ARG A 45 9.59 -7.24 2.85
CA ARG A 45 8.88 -6.61 3.94
C ARG A 45 7.42 -6.40 3.54
N THR A 46 6.56 -6.39 4.54
CA THR A 46 5.14 -6.11 4.39
C THR A 46 4.87 -4.75 4.99
N TRP A 47 4.06 -3.93 4.33
CA TRP A 47 3.46 -2.74 4.91
C TRP A 47 2.04 -3.06 5.34
N GLY A 48 1.85 -3.19 6.64
CA GLY A 48 0.52 -3.20 7.22
C GLY A 48 -0.03 -1.78 7.38
N ARG A 49 -1.28 -1.69 7.84
CA ARG A 49 -1.96 -0.43 8.13
C ARG A 49 -1.10 0.59 8.89
N ARG A 50 -0.49 0.19 10.01
CA ARG A 50 0.34 1.09 10.84
C ARG A 50 1.52 1.68 10.07
N GLU A 51 2.11 0.91 9.16
CA GLU A 51 3.23 1.38 8.36
C GLU A 51 2.78 2.31 7.23
N MET A 52 1.65 1.99 6.58
CA MET A 52 1.05 2.83 5.54
C MET A 52 0.61 4.20 6.08
N LEU A 53 0.00 4.23 7.26
CA LEU A 53 -0.39 5.47 7.96
C LEU A 53 0.80 6.17 8.65
N GLY A 54 1.97 5.52 8.69
CA GLY A 54 3.18 6.08 9.28
C GLY A 54 3.73 7.27 8.50
N SER A 55 4.58 8.06 9.16
CA SER A 55 5.13 9.33 8.63
C SER A 55 5.80 9.21 7.25
N LYS A 56 6.39 8.05 6.92
CA LYS A 56 7.09 7.82 5.64
C LYS A 56 6.16 7.58 4.46
N LEU A 57 5.04 6.88 4.70
CA LEU A 57 4.13 6.45 3.63
C LEU A 57 2.86 7.30 3.56
N ARG A 58 2.52 8.04 4.62
CA ARG A 58 1.33 8.90 4.64
C ARG A 58 1.24 9.88 3.48
N VAL A 59 2.38 10.42 3.02
CA VAL A 59 2.44 11.37 1.88
C VAL A 59 2.15 10.71 0.53
N ARG A 60 2.02 9.38 0.50
CA ARG A 60 1.78 8.57 -0.71
C ARG A 60 0.43 7.86 -0.65
N LEU A 61 -0.42 8.15 0.34
CA LEU A 61 -1.71 7.46 0.50
C LEU A 61 -2.62 7.62 -0.72
N ALA A 62 -2.61 8.80 -1.34
CA ALA A 62 -3.35 9.08 -2.57
C ALA A 62 -2.66 8.58 -3.85
N TRP A 63 -1.55 7.84 -3.76
CA TRP A 63 -0.84 7.35 -4.94
C TRP A 63 -1.28 5.94 -5.30
N PRO A 64 -1.39 5.63 -6.61
CA PRO A 64 -1.55 4.26 -7.09
C PRO A 64 -0.29 3.43 -6.83
N LEU A 65 -0.46 2.11 -6.67
CA LEU A 65 0.64 1.20 -6.34
C LEU A 65 1.72 1.15 -7.43
N ASP A 66 1.38 1.38 -8.70
CA ASP A 66 2.39 1.46 -9.77
C ASP A 66 3.35 2.64 -9.59
N ARG A 67 2.82 3.80 -9.18
CA ARG A 67 3.60 5.00 -8.87
C ARG A 67 4.44 4.78 -7.63
N ILE A 68 3.88 4.11 -6.62
CA ILE A 68 4.61 3.74 -5.40
C ILE A 68 5.76 2.80 -5.74
N GLN A 69 5.53 1.77 -6.57
CA GLN A 69 6.55 0.82 -6.99
C GLN A 69 7.75 1.51 -7.64
N ARG A 70 7.49 2.51 -8.49
CA ARG A 70 8.54 3.31 -9.15
C ARG A 70 9.30 4.21 -8.19
N ALA A 71 8.65 4.67 -7.11
CA ALA A 71 9.23 5.59 -6.13
C ALA A 71 9.93 4.90 -4.96
N VAL A 72 9.78 3.59 -4.80
CA VAL A 72 10.33 2.82 -3.67
C VAL A 72 11.63 2.15 -4.08
N VAL A 73 12.65 2.34 -3.25
CA VAL A 73 13.95 1.68 -3.39
C VAL A 73 14.20 0.75 -2.21
N CYS A 74 15.05 -0.25 -2.43
CA CYS A 74 15.41 -1.17 -1.36
C CYS A 74 16.09 -0.43 -0.18
N PRO A 75 15.55 -0.53 1.06
CA PRO A 75 16.11 0.11 2.24
C PRO A 75 17.40 -0.55 2.77
N ILE A 76 17.81 -1.71 2.24
CA ILE A 76 19.08 -2.34 2.62
C ILE A 76 20.24 -1.47 2.15
N ARG A 77 21.07 -1.04 3.11
CA ARG A 77 22.27 -0.24 2.85
C ARG A 77 23.17 -0.98 1.86
N GLY A 78 23.52 -0.31 0.77
CA GLY A 78 24.36 -0.88 -0.29
C GLY A 78 23.59 -1.59 -1.42
N CYS A 79 22.30 -1.89 -1.27
CA CYS A 79 21.49 -2.45 -2.35
C CYS A 79 20.84 -1.33 -3.18
N GLY A 80 19.95 -0.53 -2.59
CA GLY A 80 19.26 0.57 -3.30
C GLY A 80 18.43 0.16 -4.52
N GLY A 81 18.21 -1.15 -4.74
CA GLY A 81 17.56 -1.68 -5.93
C GLY A 81 16.16 -1.08 -6.16
N PRO A 82 15.88 -0.56 -7.37
CA PRO A 82 14.58 0.02 -7.71
C PRO A 82 13.56 -1.06 -8.07
N MET A 83 12.29 -0.66 -8.24
CA MET A 83 11.22 -1.51 -8.76
C MET A 83 11.07 -2.82 -7.98
N PRO A 84 10.70 -2.79 -6.69
CA PRO A 84 10.42 -4.02 -5.97
C PRO A 84 9.24 -4.77 -6.60
N ILE A 85 9.19 -6.08 -6.45
CA ILE A 85 7.98 -6.86 -6.72
C ILE A 85 6.98 -6.49 -5.63
N ILE A 86 5.76 -6.09 -5.99
CA ILE A 86 4.69 -5.78 -5.04
C ILE A 86 3.57 -6.80 -5.20
N ARG A 87 2.97 -7.21 -4.08
CA ARG A 87 1.76 -8.02 -4.03
C ARG A 87 0.83 -7.52 -2.93
N LEU A 88 -0.47 -7.58 -3.19
CA LEU A 88 -1.49 -7.39 -2.16
C LEU A 88 -1.76 -8.71 -1.47
N MET A 89 -1.64 -8.70 -0.16
CA MET A 89 -2.00 -9.81 0.71
C MET A 89 -3.28 -9.45 1.45
N GLN A 90 -4.13 -10.44 1.76
CA GLN A 90 -5.17 -10.19 2.75
C GLN A 90 -4.49 -9.88 4.08
N GLY A 91 -4.76 -8.69 4.62
CA GLY A 91 -4.12 -8.25 5.84
C GLY A 91 -4.57 -9.07 7.05
N GLY A 92 -3.63 -9.36 7.93
CA GLY A 92 -3.83 -10.21 9.12
C GLY A 92 -4.63 -9.56 10.25
N TYR A 93 -5.18 -8.36 10.04
CA TYR A 93 -5.90 -7.63 11.09
C TYR A 93 -7.34 -8.16 11.21
N GLN A 94 -7.58 -8.90 12.29
CA GLN A 94 -8.90 -9.36 12.73
C GLN A 94 -9.41 -8.45 13.85
N ASP A 95 -9.97 -7.31 13.50
CA ASP A 95 -10.67 -6.41 14.42
C ASP A 95 -12.16 -6.75 14.59
N GLY A 96 -12.58 -7.96 14.18
CA GLY A 96 -14.00 -8.33 14.18
C GLY A 96 -14.83 -7.46 13.23
N PHE A 97 -14.16 -6.77 12.31
CA PHE A 97 -14.75 -5.81 11.40
C PHE A 97 -15.41 -6.52 10.22
N ASP A 98 -16.71 -6.32 10.02
CA ASP A 98 -17.40 -6.79 8.83
C ASP A 98 -16.95 -5.94 7.63
N ARG A 99 -16.04 -6.50 6.83
CA ARG A 99 -15.49 -5.85 5.64
C ARG A 99 -16.50 -5.77 4.49
N ALA A 100 -17.70 -6.34 4.61
CA ALA A 100 -18.76 -6.20 3.62
C ALA A 100 -19.48 -4.85 3.71
N ASP A 101 -19.51 -4.20 4.88
CA ASP A 101 -20.16 -2.90 5.06
C ASP A 101 -19.22 -1.76 4.65
N ALA A 102 -19.45 -1.22 3.45
CA ALA A 102 -18.68 -0.11 2.89
C ALA A 102 -18.77 1.16 3.76
N THR A 103 -19.94 1.46 4.33
CA THR A 103 -20.16 2.65 5.16
C THR A 103 -19.35 2.56 6.44
N ARG A 104 -19.38 1.40 7.11
CA ARG A 104 -18.56 1.16 8.30
C ARG A 104 -17.09 1.27 7.96
N ARG A 105 -16.60 0.59 6.91
CA ARG A 105 -15.18 0.65 6.50
C ARG A 105 -14.74 2.10 6.31
N ARG A 106 -15.58 2.89 5.67
CA ARG A 106 -15.29 4.30 5.40
C ARG A 106 -15.22 5.14 6.67
N ALA A 107 -16.16 4.97 7.60
CA ALA A 107 -16.15 5.67 8.88
C ALA A 107 -14.90 5.34 9.69
N TRP A 108 -14.56 4.06 9.81
CA TRP A 108 -13.33 3.61 10.47
C TRP A 108 -12.07 4.18 9.82
N LEU A 109 -12.02 4.26 8.49
CA LEU A 109 -10.86 4.79 7.79
C LEU A 109 -10.66 6.28 8.09
N ILE A 110 -11.75 7.04 8.13
CA ILE A 110 -11.73 8.45 8.51
C ILE A 110 -11.19 8.60 9.93
N GLU A 111 -11.68 7.81 10.90
CA GLU A 111 -11.15 7.81 12.27
C GLU A 111 -9.66 7.48 12.31
N ALA A 112 -9.23 6.42 11.62
CA ALA A 112 -7.82 6.02 11.58
C ALA A 112 -6.90 7.07 10.94
N LEU A 113 -7.38 7.82 9.95
CA LEU A 113 -6.64 8.93 9.35
C LEU A 113 -6.52 10.09 10.33
N LEU A 114 -7.61 10.45 11.01
CA LEU A 114 -7.63 11.52 12.00
C LEU A 114 -6.71 11.20 13.19
N ASP A 115 -6.72 9.96 13.68
CA ASP A 115 -5.81 9.46 14.72
C ASP A 115 -4.34 9.53 14.28
N ALA A 116 -4.07 9.33 12.99
CA ALA A 116 -2.75 9.48 12.39
C ALA A 116 -2.38 10.95 12.08
N GLY A 117 -3.28 11.90 12.36
CA GLY A 117 -3.11 13.32 12.06
C GLY A 117 -3.13 13.64 10.57
N ILE A 118 -3.88 12.88 9.78
CA ILE A 118 -4.04 13.02 8.33
C ILE A 118 -5.46 13.48 8.04
N MET A 119 -5.62 14.56 7.27
CA MET A 119 -6.96 15.02 6.90
C MET A 119 -7.52 14.11 5.80
N PRO A 120 -8.76 13.59 5.92
CA PRO A 120 -9.37 12.75 4.90
C PRO A 120 -9.39 13.38 3.50
N ALA A 121 -9.55 14.71 3.43
CA ALA A 121 -9.52 15.45 2.17
C ALA A 121 -8.17 15.34 1.44
N ASP A 122 -7.05 15.25 2.16
CA ASP A 122 -5.70 15.14 1.58
C ASP A 122 -5.48 13.83 0.82
N VAL A 123 -6.30 12.82 1.13
CA VAL A 123 -6.24 11.49 0.51
C VAL A 123 -7.46 11.19 -0.37
N GLY A 124 -8.20 12.22 -0.77
CA GLY A 124 -9.35 12.10 -1.67
C GLY A 124 -10.61 11.55 -1.01
N LEU A 125 -10.64 11.45 0.33
CA LEU A 125 -11.83 11.08 1.07
C LEU A 125 -12.55 12.35 1.51
N ALA A 126 -13.44 12.87 0.66
CA ALA A 126 -14.32 13.96 1.08
C ALA A 126 -15.19 13.47 2.25
N TRP A 127 -15.15 14.18 3.37
CA TRP A 127 -16.13 14.02 4.44
C TRP A 127 -17.44 14.62 3.94
N THR A 128 -18.38 13.78 3.52
CA THR A 128 -19.79 14.18 3.45
C THR A 128 -20.38 13.89 4.82
N PRO A 129 -20.66 14.90 5.67
CA PRO A 129 -21.52 14.66 6.82
C PRO A 129 -22.82 14.09 6.27
N ALA A 130 -23.23 12.92 6.76
CA ALA A 130 -24.55 12.40 6.49
C ALA A 130 -25.54 13.51 6.86
N GLU A 131 -26.26 14.03 5.87
CA GLU A 131 -27.33 14.98 6.11
C GLU A 131 -28.35 14.28 7.01
N ARG A 132 -28.66 15.00 8.08
CA ARG A 132 -29.39 14.57 9.27
C ARG A 132 -30.85 14.22 8.95
#